data_AF-A0A3D9FMF9-F1
#
_entry.id   AF-A0A3D9FMF9-F1
#
_cell.length_a   1.000
_cell.length_b   1.000
_cell.length_c   1.000
_cell.angle_alpha   90.00
_cell.angle_beta   90.00
_cell.angle_gamma   90.00
#
_symmetry.space_group_name_H-M   'P 1'
#
loop_
_entity.id
_entity.type
_entity.pdbx_description
1 polymer ?
#
loop_
_entity_poly.entity_id
_entity_poly.type
_entity_poly.pdbx_seq_one_letter_code
_entity_poly.pdbx_strand_id
1 'polypeptide(L)'
;MRSLVFVLFGLCSFWCSKVIAQCDVKNKLSADGSMMYYFEPAVFYTTQAKSLKINVLTDKEHYFIALQPTPFPPKKEGKKIKGDLIMHLSDNNVYKLSHYDTQYMDNDSIMQVLYLINENDLASFSKNEAISAEIKMEGTEFIREYKFKLHKDAIIKQLNCFLKKDEE
;
A
#
# COMPACT_ATOMS: atom_id res chain seq x y z
N MET A 1 11.25 21.37 -52.49
CA MET A 1 11.05 21.45 -51.03
C MET A 1 9.64 21.00 -50.64
N ARG A 2 9.32 19.71 -50.81
CA ARG A 2 8.00 19.15 -50.44
C ARG A 2 8.08 17.81 -49.69
N SER A 3 9.30 17.24 -49.58
CA SER A 3 9.50 15.88 -49.05
C SER A 3 10.16 15.82 -47.67
N LEU A 4 10.60 16.96 -47.10
CA LEU A 4 11.24 17.01 -45.77
C LEU A 4 10.24 17.26 -44.62
N VAL A 5 9.04 17.77 -44.92
CA VAL A 5 8.03 18.10 -43.90
C VAL A 5 7.35 16.84 -43.34
N PHE A 6 7.21 15.80 -44.16
CA PHE A 6 6.54 14.55 -43.73
C PHE A 6 7.40 13.66 -42.84
N VAL A 7 8.73 13.79 -42.90
CA VAL A 7 9.64 12.98 -42.06
C VAL A 7 9.75 13.54 -40.64
N LEU A 8 9.66 14.87 -40.47
CA LEU A 8 9.66 15.49 -39.13
C LEU A 8 8.35 15.23 -38.35
N PHE A 9 7.22 15.12 -39.05
CA PHE A 9 5.93 14.87 -38.40
C PHE A 9 5.73 13.40 -37.98
N GLY A 10 6.42 12.45 -38.63
CA GLY A 10 6.37 11.03 -38.27
C GLY A 10 7.19 10.65 -37.04
N LEU A 11 8.24 11.42 -36.71
CA LEU A 11 9.13 11.17 -35.58
C LEU A 11 8.59 11.71 -34.23
N CYS A 12 7.66 12.66 -34.24
CA CYS A 12 7.11 13.25 -33.02
C CYS A 12 6.01 12.38 -32.37
N SER A 13 5.37 11.49 -33.14
CA SER A 13 4.22 10.70 -32.68
C SER A 13 4.60 9.45 -31.89
N PHE A 14 5.89 9.10 -31.80
CA PHE A 14 6.36 7.87 -31.15
C PHE A 14 6.83 8.04 -29.70
N TRP A 15 6.76 9.25 -29.12
CA TRP A 15 7.28 9.54 -27.77
C TRP A 15 6.25 9.90 -26.70
N CYS A 16 4.95 9.89 -27.00
CA CYS A 16 3.91 10.21 -26.00
C CYS A 16 3.23 8.99 -25.34
N SER A 17 3.72 7.76 -25.54
CA SER A 17 3.08 6.55 -24.96
C SER A 17 3.49 6.25 -23.51
N LYS A 18 4.36 7.05 -22.90
CA LYS A 18 4.73 6.88 -21.49
C LYS A 18 3.96 7.94 -20.70
N VAL A 19 3.04 7.51 -19.84
CA VAL A 19 2.58 8.09 -18.54
C VAL A 19 1.06 7.87 -18.31
N ILE A 20 0.50 6.67 -18.57
CA ILE A 20 -0.84 6.31 -18.02
C ILE A 20 -0.77 5.07 -17.10
N ALA A 21 0.40 4.44 -16.96
CA ALA A 21 0.57 3.24 -16.13
C ALA A 21 0.71 3.51 -14.61
N GLN A 22 0.47 4.73 -14.11
CA GLN A 22 0.86 5.07 -12.74
C GLN A 22 -0.19 4.75 -11.67
N CYS A 23 -1.47 4.61 -12.01
CA CYS A 23 -2.56 4.46 -11.04
C CYS A 23 -3.58 3.38 -11.46
N ASP A 24 -3.21 2.10 -11.37
CA ASP A 24 -4.14 0.96 -11.58
C ASP A 24 -4.97 0.70 -10.30
N VAL A 25 -5.92 1.59 -10.03
CA VAL A 25 -6.82 1.48 -8.87
C VAL A 25 -7.91 0.47 -9.16
N LYS A 26 -8.00 -0.56 -8.31
CA LYS A 26 -9.08 -1.54 -8.31
C LYS A 26 -10.14 -1.17 -7.28
N ASN A 27 -11.34 -1.71 -7.43
CA ASN A 27 -12.39 -1.57 -6.45
C ASN A 27 -13.05 -2.92 -6.13
N LYS A 28 -13.66 -3.03 -4.95
CA LYS A 28 -14.50 -4.14 -4.54
C LYS A 28 -15.62 -3.64 -3.63
N LEU A 29 -16.77 -4.30 -3.70
CA LEU A 29 -17.88 -4.07 -2.75
C LEU A 29 -17.65 -4.91 -1.50
N SER A 30 -17.64 -4.28 -0.34
CA SER A 30 -17.57 -4.95 0.97
C SER A 30 -18.93 -5.53 1.37
N ALA A 31 -18.93 -6.44 2.35
CA ALA A 31 -20.14 -7.11 2.83
C ALA A 31 -21.17 -6.16 3.48
N ASP A 32 -20.70 -5.02 3.99
CA ASP A 32 -21.51 -3.94 4.57
C ASP A 32 -22.06 -2.96 3.50
N GLY A 33 -21.77 -3.19 2.22
CA GLY A 33 -22.18 -2.32 1.12
C GLY A 33 -21.24 -1.14 0.84
N SER A 34 -20.17 -0.96 1.62
CA SER A 34 -19.14 0.06 1.34
C SER A 34 -18.30 -0.33 0.13
N MET A 35 -17.85 0.66 -0.66
CA MET A 35 -16.93 0.41 -1.77
C MET A 35 -15.49 0.66 -1.33
N MET A 36 -14.64 -0.36 -1.44
CA MET A 36 -13.21 -0.26 -1.13
C MET A 36 -12.40 -0.13 -2.41
N TYR A 37 -11.56 0.89 -2.48
CA TYR A 37 -10.58 1.12 -3.54
C TYR A 37 -9.21 0.68 -3.05
N TYR A 38 -8.44 0.01 -3.91
CA TYR A 38 -7.17 -0.59 -3.52
C TYR A 38 -6.22 -0.77 -4.69
N PHE A 39 -4.94 -0.91 -4.37
CA PHE A 39 -3.89 -1.36 -5.30
C PHE A 39 -3.50 -2.80 -5.03
N GLU A 40 -2.92 -3.48 -6.01
CA GLU A 40 -2.29 -4.78 -5.78
C GLU A 40 -1.17 -4.68 -4.73
N PRO A 41 -1.08 -5.62 -3.77
CA PRO A 41 -0.04 -5.64 -2.74
C PRO A 41 1.38 -5.75 -3.31
N ALA A 42 2.23 -4.77 -2.99
CA ALA A 42 3.64 -4.74 -3.37
C ALA A 42 4.52 -5.40 -2.29
N VAL A 43 5.61 -6.07 -2.67
CA VAL A 43 6.51 -6.74 -1.71
C VAL A 43 7.48 -5.74 -1.10
N PHE A 44 7.41 -5.46 0.20
CA PHE A 44 8.32 -4.53 0.89
C PHE A 44 9.50 -5.25 1.55
N TYR A 45 9.27 -6.50 1.95
CA TYR A 45 10.23 -7.34 2.63
C TYR A 45 10.14 -8.77 2.10
N THR A 46 11.28 -9.41 1.84
CA THR A 46 11.32 -10.83 1.52
C THR A 46 12.64 -11.45 1.96
N THR A 47 12.56 -12.68 2.44
CA THR A 47 13.66 -13.58 2.80
C THR A 47 13.23 -15.00 2.46
N GLN A 48 14.11 -15.98 2.63
CA GLN A 48 13.74 -17.39 2.44
C GLN A 48 12.61 -17.85 3.39
N ALA A 49 12.49 -17.25 4.57
CA ALA A 49 11.55 -17.70 5.61
C ALA A 49 10.29 -16.83 5.75
N LYS A 50 10.37 -15.54 5.40
CA LYS A 50 9.26 -14.60 5.58
C LYS A 50 9.23 -13.50 4.53
N SER A 51 8.03 -13.03 4.21
CA SER A 51 7.77 -11.88 3.35
C SER A 51 6.66 -11.00 3.93
N LEU A 52 6.64 -9.75 3.49
CA LEU A 52 5.57 -8.80 3.81
C LEU A 52 5.21 -8.04 2.55
N LYS A 53 3.94 -8.13 2.17
CA LYS A 53 3.36 -7.26 1.14
C LYS A 53 2.55 -6.15 1.78
N ILE A 54 2.53 -5.00 1.11
CA ILE A 54 1.84 -3.79 1.57
C ILE A 54 1.11 -3.14 0.39
N ASN A 55 -0.09 -2.65 0.67
CA ASN A 55 -0.82 -1.72 -0.19
C ASN A 55 -1.63 -0.73 0.65
N VAL A 56 -2.10 0.32 -0.02
CA VAL A 56 -3.02 1.32 0.50
C VAL A 56 -4.42 0.99 0.02
N LEU A 57 -5.39 1.06 0.94
CA LEU A 57 -6.82 0.98 0.64
C LEU A 57 -7.51 2.27 1.08
N THR A 58 -8.65 2.57 0.48
CA THR A 58 -9.52 3.67 0.91
C THR A 58 -10.97 3.36 0.60
N ASP A 59 -11.86 3.79 1.48
CA ASP A 59 -13.31 3.88 1.25
C ASP A 59 -13.73 5.28 0.75
N LYS A 60 -12.74 6.14 0.41
CA LYS A 60 -12.82 7.58 0.10
C LYS A 60 -13.00 8.51 1.30
N GLU A 61 -13.26 7.99 2.49
CA GLU A 61 -13.34 8.78 3.72
C GLU A 61 -12.06 8.61 4.56
N HIS A 62 -11.55 7.39 4.59
CA HIS A 62 -10.40 6.96 5.36
C HIS A 62 -9.37 6.26 4.48
N TYR A 63 -8.12 6.29 4.93
CA TYR A 63 -7.00 5.63 4.26
C TYR A 63 -6.39 4.58 5.18
N PHE A 64 -6.13 3.41 4.61
CA PHE A 64 -5.65 2.25 5.35
C PHE A 64 -4.36 1.73 4.75
N ILE A 65 -3.42 1.35 5.61
CA ILE A 65 -2.31 0.47 5.23
C ILE A 65 -2.75 -0.96 5.47
N ALA A 66 -2.73 -1.77 4.41
CA ALA A 66 -2.91 -3.21 4.50
C ALA A 66 -1.57 -3.92 4.53
N LEU A 67 -1.41 -4.81 5.50
CA LEU A 67 -0.26 -5.68 5.63
C LEU A 67 -0.65 -7.14 5.36
N GLN A 68 0.07 -7.80 4.47
CA GLN A 68 -0.07 -9.23 4.18
C GLN A 68 1.24 -9.95 4.49
N PRO A 69 1.44 -10.41 5.74
CA PRO A 69 2.63 -11.15 6.12
C PRO A 69 2.55 -12.60 5.62
N THR A 70 3.69 -13.22 5.36
CA THR A 70 3.81 -14.67 5.15
C THR A 70 5.09 -15.15 5.84
N PRO A 71 5.07 -16.21 6.66
CA PRO A 71 3.88 -16.93 7.12
C PRO A 71 3.05 -16.10 8.10
N PHE A 72 1.74 -16.40 8.13
CA PHE A 72 0.76 -15.78 9.01
C PHE A 72 0.06 -16.84 9.88
N PRO A 73 -0.42 -16.48 11.08
CA PRO A 73 -1.05 -17.42 12.00
C PRO A 73 -2.44 -17.88 11.49
N PRO A 74 -2.94 -19.04 11.96
CA PRO A 74 -4.32 -19.48 11.69
C PRO A 74 -5.36 -18.48 12.20
N LYS A 75 -6.55 -18.49 11.60
CA LYS A 75 -7.67 -17.53 11.86
C LYS A 75 -7.99 -17.28 13.33
N LYS A 76 -7.99 -18.33 14.15
CA LYS A 76 -8.28 -18.24 15.59
C LYS A 76 -7.24 -17.41 16.34
N GLU A 77 -5.98 -17.46 15.91
CA GLU A 77 -4.87 -16.74 16.51
C GLU A 77 -4.71 -15.35 15.89
N GLY A 78 -4.76 -15.24 14.56
CA GLY A 78 -4.60 -13.93 13.90
C GLY A 78 -5.69 -12.94 14.25
N LYS A 79 -6.93 -13.38 14.52
CA LYS A 79 -8.00 -12.49 15.03
C LYS A 79 -7.71 -11.86 16.40
N LYS A 80 -6.68 -12.33 17.11
CA LYS A 80 -6.24 -11.73 18.37
C LYS A 80 -5.24 -10.59 18.15
N ILE A 81 -4.71 -10.43 16.94
CA ILE A 81 -3.82 -9.31 16.60
C ILE A 81 -4.67 -8.04 16.61
N LYS A 82 -4.48 -7.23 17.66
CA LYS A 82 -5.14 -5.92 17.82
C LYS A 82 -4.16 -4.79 18.11
N GLY A 83 -2.87 -5.12 18.19
CA GLY A 83 -1.83 -4.13 18.43
C GLY A 83 -1.69 -3.19 17.25
N ASP A 84 -1.42 -1.94 17.54
CA ASP A 84 -1.18 -0.90 16.53
C ASP A 84 0.09 -1.17 15.73
N LEU A 85 0.12 -0.64 14.50
CA LEU A 85 1.28 -0.68 13.61
C LEU A 85 2.16 0.54 13.88
N ILE A 86 3.46 0.31 14.08
CA ILE A 86 4.45 1.39 14.13
C ILE A 86 5.19 1.43 12.79
N MET A 87 5.13 2.57 12.11
CA MET A 87 5.80 2.83 10.84
C MET A 87 6.91 3.86 11.04
N HIS A 88 8.10 3.56 10.53
CA HIS A 88 9.20 4.52 10.44
C HIS A 88 9.30 5.02 8.99
N LEU A 89 9.25 6.33 8.80
CA LEU A 89 9.40 6.96 7.49
C LEU A 89 10.79 7.61 7.34
N SER A 90 11.13 7.98 6.11
CA SER A 90 12.43 8.59 5.75
C SER A 90 12.66 10.00 6.29
N ASP A 91 11.63 10.64 6.87
CA ASP A 91 11.75 11.90 7.59
C ASP A 91 12.20 11.72 9.05
N ASN A 92 12.60 10.49 9.42
CA ASN A 92 13.02 10.08 10.76
C ASN A 92 11.92 10.19 11.83
N ASN A 93 10.65 10.31 11.42
CA ASN A 93 9.52 10.29 12.34
C ASN A 93 8.93 8.89 12.46
N VAL A 94 8.26 8.67 13.59
CA VAL A 94 7.58 7.44 13.95
C VAL A 94 6.09 7.68 13.96
N TYR A 95 5.35 6.87 13.22
CA TYR A 95 3.91 6.98 13.05
C TYR A 95 3.22 5.76 13.62
N LYS A 96 2.15 6.00 14.38
CA LYS A 96 1.35 4.96 15.00
C LYS A 96 -0.01 4.88 14.31
N LEU A 97 -0.25 3.77 13.61
CA LEU A 97 -1.50 3.52 12.91
C LEU A 97 -2.36 2.56 13.73
N SER A 98 -3.60 2.96 13.99
CA SER A 98 -4.55 2.17 14.77
C SER A 98 -4.94 0.90 14.03
N HIS A 99 -4.96 -0.24 14.73
CA HIS A 99 -5.58 -1.44 14.17
C HIS A 99 -7.04 -1.19 13.82
N TYR A 100 -7.44 -1.60 12.61
CA TYR A 100 -8.82 -1.49 12.15
C TYR A 100 -9.48 -2.88 12.06
N ASP A 101 -8.88 -3.80 11.31
CA ASP A 101 -9.43 -5.14 11.11
C ASP A 101 -8.35 -6.17 10.76
N THR A 102 -8.66 -7.45 10.95
CA THR A 102 -7.86 -8.58 10.50
C THR A 102 -8.72 -9.56 9.72
N GLN A 103 -8.43 -9.64 8.42
CA GLN A 103 -9.20 -10.37 7.44
C GLN A 103 -8.45 -11.60 6.96
N TYR A 104 -9.22 -12.63 6.63
CA TYR A 104 -8.73 -13.82 5.96
C TYR A 104 -9.48 -13.94 4.64
N MET A 105 -8.73 -13.93 3.54
CA MET A 105 -9.22 -13.90 2.17
C MET A 105 -8.81 -15.17 1.43
N ASP A 106 -9.40 -15.38 0.26
CA ASP A 106 -9.05 -16.48 -0.65
C ASP A 106 -9.05 -17.85 0.05
N ASN A 107 -10.18 -18.21 0.67
CA ASN A 107 -10.34 -19.44 1.47
C ASN A 107 -9.29 -19.56 2.59
N ASP A 108 -9.08 -18.47 3.32
CA ASP A 108 -8.11 -18.35 4.42
C ASP A 108 -6.63 -18.53 4.00
N SER A 109 -6.31 -18.43 2.69
CA SER A 109 -4.94 -18.52 2.16
C SER A 109 -4.15 -17.21 2.22
N ILE A 110 -4.82 -16.08 2.49
CA ILE A 110 -4.19 -14.79 2.73
C ILE A 110 -4.74 -14.19 4.02
N MET A 111 -3.85 -13.80 4.92
CA MET A 111 -4.20 -12.91 6.04
C MET A 111 -3.82 -11.47 5.69
N GLN A 112 -4.76 -10.55 5.89
CA GLN A 112 -4.57 -9.12 5.71
C GLN A 112 -4.90 -8.41 7.02
N VAL A 113 -4.02 -7.52 7.48
CA VAL A 113 -4.28 -6.66 8.64
C VAL A 113 -4.39 -5.23 8.15
N LEU A 114 -5.49 -4.56 8.47
CA LEU A 114 -5.77 -3.19 8.09
C LEU A 114 -5.46 -2.26 9.25
N TYR A 115 -4.71 -1.20 8.96
CA TYR A 115 -4.35 -0.16 9.91
C TYR A 115 -4.77 1.20 9.36
N LEU A 116 -5.47 1.98 10.18
CA LEU A 116 -5.95 3.31 9.82
C LEU A 116 -4.81 4.33 9.89
N ILE A 117 -4.61 5.07 8.80
CA ILE A 117 -3.73 6.24 8.77
C ILE A 117 -4.48 7.41 9.41
N ASN A 118 -3.86 8.08 10.39
CA ASN A 118 -4.43 9.32 10.93
C ASN A 118 -4.44 10.40 9.83
N GLU A 119 -5.54 11.14 9.70
CA GLU A 119 -5.68 12.21 8.70
C GLU A 119 -4.54 13.24 8.78
N ASN A 120 -4.07 13.56 9.99
CA ASN A 120 -2.96 14.50 10.21
C ASN A 120 -1.62 13.98 9.68
N ASP A 121 -1.46 12.66 9.59
CA ASP A 121 -0.22 12.02 9.16
C ASP A 121 -0.20 11.72 7.65
N LEU A 122 -1.36 11.81 6.98
CA LEU A 122 -1.52 11.45 5.58
C LEU A 122 -0.56 12.20 4.65
N ALA A 123 -0.28 13.46 4.96
CA ALA A 123 0.69 14.29 4.23
C ALA A 123 2.13 13.80 4.36
N SER A 124 2.50 13.15 5.46
CA SER A 124 3.81 12.54 5.63
C SER A 124 3.92 11.24 4.85
N PHE A 125 2.89 10.38 4.90
CA PHE A 125 2.85 9.13 4.14
C PHE A 125 2.86 9.34 2.62
N SER A 126 2.33 10.47 2.13
CA SER A 126 2.34 10.82 0.70
C SER A 126 3.63 11.48 0.22
N LYS A 127 4.61 11.73 1.11
CA LYS A 127 5.87 12.41 0.77
C LYS A 127 7.12 11.61 1.15
N ASN A 128 7.04 10.79 2.19
CA ASN A 128 8.20 10.14 2.77
C ASN A 128 8.15 8.63 2.55
N GLU A 129 9.29 8.06 2.14
CA GLU A 129 9.42 6.62 1.92
C GLU A 129 9.26 5.86 3.23
N ALA A 130 8.67 4.67 3.16
CA ALA A 130 8.61 3.78 4.31
C ALA A 130 9.94 3.04 4.48
N ILE A 131 10.48 3.06 5.70
CA ILE A 131 11.77 2.47 6.05
C ILE A 131 11.62 1.16 6.79
N SER A 132 10.73 1.10 7.77
CA SER A 132 10.41 -0.14 8.49
C SER A 132 9.00 -0.13 9.07
N ALA A 133 8.52 -1.33 9.41
CA ALA A 133 7.31 -1.56 10.17
C ALA A 133 7.59 -2.46 11.36
N GLU A 134 6.93 -2.17 12.48
CA GLU A 134 6.87 -3.04 13.65
C GLU A 134 5.42 -3.43 13.92
N ILE A 135 5.19 -4.74 14.02
CA ILE A 135 3.86 -5.29 14.27
C ILE A 135 3.90 -6.02 15.60
N LYS A 136 3.03 -5.60 16.52
CA LYS A 136 2.78 -6.35 17.75
C LYS A 136 1.80 -7.47 17.47
N MET A 137 2.35 -8.64 17.14
CA MET A 137 1.57 -9.86 16.92
C MET A 137 1.12 -10.42 18.28
N GLU A 138 0.02 -9.89 18.83
CA GLU A 138 -0.55 -10.36 20.10
C GLU A 138 -0.84 -11.88 20.05
N GLY A 139 -0.40 -12.61 21.08
CA GLY A 139 -0.42 -14.08 21.10
C GLY A 139 0.90 -14.74 20.68
N THR A 140 1.91 -13.95 20.30
CA THR A 140 3.31 -14.39 20.19
C THR A 140 4.20 -13.49 21.06
N GLU A 141 5.28 -14.02 21.64
CA GLU A 141 6.15 -13.25 22.56
C GLU A 141 7.00 -12.16 21.88
N PHE A 142 6.82 -11.90 20.58
CA PHE A 142 7.77 -11.09 19.79
C PHE A 142 7.09 -10.04 18.92
N ILE A 143 7.57 -8.79 19.03
CA ILE A 143 7.34 -7.74 18.03
C ILE A 143 8.06 -8.16 16.75
N ARG A 144 7.35 -8.18 15.62
CA ARG A 144 7.96 -8.46 14.31
C ARG A 144 8.36 -7.15 13.66
N GLU A 145 9.66 -6.91 13.57
CA GLU A 145 10.24 -5.81 12.79
C GLU A 145 10.54 -6.26 11.35
N TYR A 146 10.18 -5.41 10.39
CA TYR A 146 10.49 -5.55 8.97
C TYR A 146 11.21 -4.30 8.48
N LYS A 147 12.50 -4.43 8.16
CA LYS A 147 13.28 -3.37 7.52
C LYS A 147 13.12 -3.44 6.01
N PHE A 148 12.44 -2.47 5.42
CA PHE A 148 12.07 -2.48 4.02
C PHE A 148 13.29 -2.32 3.13
N LYS A 149 13.31 -3.10 2.05
CA LYS A 149 14.38 -3.07 1.03
C LYS A 149 13.83 -2.82 -0.37
N LEU A 150 12.56 -3.13 -0.58
CA LEU A 150 11.90 -3.11 -1.86
C LEU A 150 10.72 -2.14 -1.80
N HIS A 151 10.40 -1.51 -2.94
CA HIS A 151 9.18 -0.72 -3.13
C HIS A 151 8.87 0.30 -2.02
N LYS A 152 9.89 0.91 -1.41
CA LYS A 152 9.76 1.84 -0.28
C LYS A 152 8.90 3.07 -0.59
N ASP A 153 8.81 3.41 -1.87
CA ASP A 153 8.04 4.51 -2.44
C ASP A 153 6.61 4.09 -2.87
N ALA A 154 6.22 2.82 -2.72
CA ALA A 154 4.91 2.38 -3.20
C ALA A 154 3.75 3.00 -2.43
N ILE A 155 3.88 3.22 -1.11
CA ILE A 155 2.85 3.91 -0.33
C ILE A 155 2.66 5.36 -0.83
N ILE A 156 3.76 6.08 -1.06
CA ILE A 156 3.75 7.43 -1.65
C ILE A 156 3.00 7.41 -2.98
N LYS A 157 3.38 6.51 -3.89
CA LYS A 157 2.79 6.43 -5.23
C LYS A 157 1.29 6.14 -5.17
N GLN A 158 0.89 5.19 -4.33
CA GLN A 158 -0.51 4.79 -4.17
C GLN A 158 -1.35 5.90 -3.54
N LEU A 159 -0.84 6.56 -2.48
CA LEU A 159 -1.52 7.71 -1.87
C LEU A 159 -1.62 8.88 -2.83
N ASN A 160 -0.55 9.20 -3.57
CA ASN A 160 -0.61 10.26 -4.57
C ASN A 160 -1.60 9.96 -5.69
N CYS A 161 -1.85 8.69 -6.03
CA CYS A 161 -2.92 8.34 -6.95
C CYS A 161 -4.32 8.59 -6.36
N PHE A 162 -4.54 8.31 -5.08
CA PHE A 162 -5.83 8.57 -4.42
C PHE A 162 -6.06 10.05 -4.08
N LEU A 163 -4.99 10.79 -3.77
CA LEU A 163 -5.04 12.17 -3.28
C LEU A 163 -4.90 13.20 -4.39
N LYS A 164 -4.52 12.79 -5.60
CA LYS A 164 -4.70 13.62 -6.78
C LYS A 164 -6.19 13.94 -6.85
N LYS A 165 -6.52 15.18 -6.47
CA LYS A 165 -7.77 15.79 -6.86
C LYS A 165 -7.80 15.71 -8.38
N ASP A 166 -8.86 15.13 -8.92
CA ASP A 166 -9.17 15.30 -10.33
C ASP A 166 -9.12 16.82 -10.58
N GLU A 167 -8.10 17.28 -11.31
CA GLU A 167 -8.09 18.61 -11.91
C GLU A 167 -9.04 18.57 -13.11
N GLU A 168 -10.31 18.27 -12.86
CA GLU A 168 -11.43 18.46 -13.79
C GLU A 168 -12.22 19.71 -13.40
#